data_AF-A0A497QFV3-F1
#
_entry.id   AF-A0A497QFV3-F1
#
_cell.length_a   1.000
_cell.length_b   1.000
_cell.length_c   1.000
_cell.angle_alpha   90.00
_cell.angle_beta   90.00
_cell.angle_gamma   90.00
#
_symmetry.space_group_name_H-M   'P 1'
#
loop_
_entity.id
_entity.type
_entity.pdbx_description
1 polymer ?
#
loop_
_entity_poly.entity_id
_entity_poly.type
_entity_poly.pdbx_seq_one_letter_code
_entity_poly.pdbx_strand_id
1 'polypeptide(L)' 'MSKTTKICSIVGCDKPSKRSFATTRIAESVSKSGLRVKDARSRKTYLCADHWKIVKKVFKKETKAERMRWKP' A
#
# COMPACT_ATOMS: atom_id res chain seq x y z
N MET A 1 24.60 -2.31 -13.61
CA MET A 1 23.30 -2.87 -13.19
C MET A 1 22.37 -1.75 -12.73
N SER A 2 21.45 -1.32 -13.59
CA SER A 2 20.56 -0.18 -13.33
C SER A 2 19.48 -0.57 -12.32
N LYS A 3 19.63 -0.19 -11.05
CA LYS A 3 18.55 -0.29 -10.07
C LYS A 3 17.45 0.69 -10.48
N THR A 4 16.42 0.22 -11.19
CA THR A 4 15.19 0.99 -11.40
C THR A 4 14.49 1.17 -10.06
N THR A 5 14.88 2.23 -9.35
CA THR A 5 14.23 2.68 -8.12
C THR A 5 12.84 3.17 -8.49
N LYS A 6 11.83 2.34 -8.26
CA LYS A 6 10.45 2.75 -8.52
C LYS A 6 10.04 3.81 -7.51
N ILE A 7 9.39 4.86 -7.97
CA ILE A 7 8.83 5.91 -7.12
C ILE A 7 7.54 5.44 -6.45
N CYS A 8 7.20 6.08 -5.34
CA CYS A 8 5.95 5.81 -4.63
C CYS A 8 4.76 6.08 -5.55
N SER A 9 3.84 5.12 -5.64
CA SER A 9 2.62 5.24 -6.43
C SER A 9 1.56 6.12 -5.76
N ILE A 10 1.88 6.93 -4.76
CA ILE A 10 0.91 7.78 -4.05
C ILE A 10 0.86 9.18 -4.68
N VAL A 11 -0.34 9.74 -4.82
CA VAL A 11 -0.56 11.09 -5.35
C VAL A 11 0.19 12.11 -4.48
N GLY A 12 0.99 12.97 -5.10
CA GLY A 12 1.84 13.93 -4.38
C GLY A 12 3.10 13.33 -3.74
N CYS A 13 3.46 12.09 -4.05
CA CYS A 13 4.71 11.49 -3.56
C CYS A 13 5.69 11.17 -4.68
N ASP A 14 6.94 11.60 -4.48
CA ASP A 14 8.07 11.32 -5.37
C ASP A 14 9.25 10.64 -4.63
N LYS A 15 8.97 10.12 -3.42
CA LYS A 15 9.96 9.37 -2.64
C LYS A 15 10.23 7.99 -3.27
N PRO A 16 11.44 7.43 -3.11
CA PRO A 16 11.76 6.09 -3.58
C PRO A 16 10.94 5.03 -2.83
N SER A 17 10.34 4.12 -3.59
CA SER A 17 9.58 3.00 -3.04
C SER A 17 10.51 2.02 -2.34
N LYS A 18 10.17 1.67 -1.09
CA LYS A 18 10.85 0.59 -0.35
C LYS A 18 10.12 -0.74 -0.46
N ARG A 19 8.81 -0.74 -0.71
CA ARG A 19 8.00 -1.96 -0.77
C ARG A 19 6.96 -1.90 -1.88
N SER A 20 6.69 -3.05 -2.49
CA SER A 20 5.62 -3.24 -3.46
C SER A 20 4.60 -4.23 -2.93
N PHE A 21 3.32 -3.89 -3.04
CA PHE A 21 2.21 -4.79 -2.70
C PHE A 21 1.29 -4.96 -3.90
N ALA A 22 0.55 -6.06 -3.94
CA ALA A 22 -0.54 -6.21 -4.91
C ALA A 22 -1.60 -5.14 -4.63
N THR A 23 -2.04 -4.44 -5.67
CA THR A 23 -3.00 -3.34 -5.54
C THR A 23 -4.29 -3.82 -4.89
N THR A 24 -4.79 -5.01 -5.24
CA THR A 24 -5.97 -5.62 -4.63
C THR A 24 -5.88 -5.76 -3.10
N ARG A 25 -4.71 -6.11 -2.57
CA ARG A 25 -4.51 -6.35 -1.14
C ARG A 25 -4.36 -5.06 -0.33
N ILE A 26 -3.83 -4.01 -0.94
CA ILE A 26 -3.48 -2.76 -0.25
C ILE A 26 -4.46 -1.62 -0.56
N ALA A 27 -5.28 -1.76 -1.61
CA ALA A 27 -6.23 -0.73 -2.05
C ALA A 27 -7.19 -0.33 -0.93
N GLU A 28 -7.75 -1.31 -0.20
CA GLU A 28 -8.68 -1.01 0.90
C GLU A 28 -7.99 -0.22 2.01
N SER A 29 -6.80 -0.67 2.45
CA SER A 29 -6.02 0.02 3.48
C SER A 29 -5.59 1.43 3.05
N VAL A 30 -5.25 1.61 1.77
CA VAL A 30 -4.87 2.90 1.18
C VAL A 30 -6.06 3.85 1.16
N SER A 31 -7.21 3.40 0.65
CA SER A 31 -8.46 4.17 0.66
C SER A 31 -8.90 4.55 2.07
N LYS A 32 -8.88 3.61 3.03
CA LYS A 32 -9.20 3.87 4.44
C LYS A 32 -8.20 4.78 5.14
N SER A 33 -6.95 4.81 4.67
CA SER A 33 -5.96 5.76 5.16
C SER A 33 -6.07 7.17 4.56
N GLY A 34 -7.01 7.39 3.64
CA GLY A 34 -7.21 8.67 2.95
C GLY A 34 -6.13 8.97 1.89
N LEU A 35 -5.31 7.98 1.54
CA LEU A 35 -4.28 8.10 0.52
C LEU A 35 -4.85 7.71 -0.85
N ARG A 36 -4.35 8.33 -1.92
CA ARG A 36 -4.74 8.02 -3.30
C ARG A 36 -3.56 7.50 -4.08
N VAL A 37 -3.77 6.48 -4.91
CA VAL A 37 -2.73 5.91 -5.79
C VAL A 37 -2.75 6.69 -7.11
N LYS A 38 -1.58 7.16 -7.59
CA LYS A 38 -1.38 7.79 -8.91
C LYS A 38 -1.82 6.84 -10.03
N ASP A 39 -1.42 5.57 -9.92
CA ASP A 39 -1.60 4.57 -10.95
C ASP A 39 -2.50 3.42 -10.46
N ALA A 40 -3.81 3.66 -10.44
CA ALA A 40 -4.80 2.66 -9.99
C ALA A 40 -4.94 1.47 -10.97
N ARG A 41 -4.46 1.61 -12.21
CA ARG A 41 -4.41 0.53 -13.21
C ARG A 41 -3.25 -0.44 -12.98
N SER A 42 -2.22 -0.02 -12.25
CA SER A 42 -1.10 -0.90 -11.93
C SER A 42 -1.52 -2.04 -11.00
N ARG A 43 -1.14 -3.27 -11.38
CA ARG A 43 -1.35 -4.49 -10.55
C ARG A 43 -0.58 -4.45 -9.22
N LYS A 44 0.48 -3.63 -9.15
CA LYS A 44 1.32 -3.46 -7.98
C LYS A 44 1.34 -1.99 -7.56
N THR A 45 1.09 -1.74 -6.28
CA THR A 45 1.22 -0.43 -5.66
C THR A 45 2.57 -0.33 -4.96
N TYR A 46 3.34 0.71 -5.28
CA TYR A 46 4.65 0.98 -4.69
C TYR A 46 4.52 1.99 -3.56
N LEU A 47 5.04 1.65 -2.37
CA LEU A 47 4.96 2.49 -1.18
C LEU A 47 6.36 2.84 -0.65
N CYS A 48 6.57 4.12 -0.36
CA CYS A 48 7.71 4.58 0.40
C CYS A 48 7.55 4.24 1.89
N ALA A 49 8.61 4.43 2.67
CA ALA A 49 8.62 4.09 4.10
C ALA A 49 7.55 4.85 4.90
N ASP A 50 7.31 6.13 4.58
CA ASP A 50 6.31 6.98 5.25
C ASP A 50 4.89 6.51 4.97
N HIS A 51 4.52 6.33 3.69
CA HIS A 51 3.18 5.85 3.33
C HIS A 51 2.93 4.44 3.85
N TRP A 52 3.95 3.57 3.84
CA TRP A 52 3.81 2.26 4.46
C TRP A 52 3.52 2.36 5.97
N LYS A 53 4.09 3.31 6.72
CA LYS A 53 3.76 3.47 8.15
C LYS A 53 2.28 3.82 8.36
N ILE A 54 1.73 4.71 7.54
CA ILE A 54 0.34 5.14 7.60
C ILE A 54 -0.58 3.96 7.27
N VAL A 55 -0.37 3.36 6.10
CA VAL A 55 -1.17 2.23 5.61
C VAL A 55 -1.06 1.02 6.54
N LYS A 56 0.13 0.72 7.08
CA LYS A 56 0.38 -0.41 8.00
C LYS A 56 -0.49 -0.36 9.25
N LYS A 57 -0.83 0.83 9.77
CA LYS A 57 -1.72 0.94 10.94
C LYS A 57 -3.12 0.44 10.62
N VAL A 58 -3.65 0.83 9.45
CA VAL A 58 -4.97 0.40 8.97
C VAL A 58 -4.94 -1.06 8.55
N PHE A 59 -3.96 -1.45 7.74
CA PHE A 59 -3.76 -2.81 7.25
C PHE A 59 -3.71 -3.83 8.39
N LYS A 60 -3.01 -3.52 9.50
CA LYS A 60 -2.97 -4.38 10.69
C LYS A 60 -4.32 -4.53 11.38
N LYS A 61 -5.14 -3.49 11.40
CA LYS A 61 -6.50 -3.55 11.96
C LYS A 61 -7.38 -4.44 11.08
N GLU A 62 -7.29 -4.29 9.76
CA GLU A 62 -8.03 -5.10 8.78
C GLU A 62 -7.63 -6.57 8.83
N THR A 63 -6.34 -6.89 8.79
CA THR A 63 -5.89 -8.30 8.86
C THR A 63 -6.25 -8.98 10.17
N LYS A 64 -6.32 -8.23 11.28
CA LYS A 64 -6.82 -8.76 12.56
C LYS A 64 -8.32 -9.04 12.50
N ALA A 65 -9.10 -8.14 11.93
CA ALA A 65 -10.54 -8.31 11.76
C ALA A 65 -10.86 -9.51 10.86
N GLU A 66 -10.17 -9.63 9.72
CA GLU A 66 -10.29 -10.76 8.79
C GLU A 66 -9.98 -12.10 9.48
N ARG A 67 -8.91 -12.17 10.27
CA ARG A 67 -8.55 -13.40 11.02
C ARG A 67 -9.58 -13.79 12.07
N MET A 68 -10.20 -12.83 12.77
CA MET A 68 -11.24 -13.13 13.75
C MET A 68 -12.56 -13.56 13.10
N ARG A 69 -12.79 -13.19 11.84
CA ARG A 69 -13.98 -13.57 11.08
C ARG A 69 -13.90 -14.99 10.51
N TRP A 70 -12.72 -15.60 10.49
CA TRP A 70 -12.56 -16.98 10.08
C TRP A 70 -13.04 -17.93 11.21
N LYS A 71 -14.34 -18.20 11.21
CA LYS A 71 -14.89 -19.43 11.82
C LYS A 71 -14.84 -20.54 10.76
N PRO A 72 -14.34 -21.76 11.09
CA PRO A 72 -14.48 -22.92 10.23
C PRO A 72 -15.95 -23.28 9.99
#